data_AF-A0A955CIB3-F1
#
_entry.id   AF-A0A955CIB3-F1
#
_cell.length_a   1.000
_cell.length_b   1.000
_cell.length_c   1.000
_cell.angle_alpha   90.00
_cell.angle_beta   90.00
_cell.angle_gamma   90.00
#
_symmetry.space_group_name_H-M   'P 1'
#
loop_
_entity.id
_entity.type
_entity.pdbx_description
1 polymer ?
#
loop_
_entity_poly.entity_id
_entity_poly.type
_entity_poly.pdbx_seq_one_letter_code
_entity_poly.pdbx_strand_id
1 'polypeptide(L)'
;MIRGILGKSALAAMVVSAWVSVPPSSAGAQDRLDTSTVQASAALPITRAFKVSPLGDLSTPTRSKEHPLTPALRLAIQRLEYIRANVDDYSCLLVKRERINGKLRDYEFATVKCRHNRPAPGGASPFSVYMKFHKPADLKGREVLYVAGQNDDDMLVRKGGRRRAFLSAWIDPGGSLALEDNRYPITDLGIEKLVERLIEVAQHDMKFDECDVRIVPHAKLDGRSCTAIEVTHPHPRDHFQFHVARVMIDDEMQLPVHYSAYTWPESPGGEPQLIEDYTYRNIKINVGFTDDDFHRNHPDYAFRKI
;
A
#
# COMPACT_ATOMS: atom_id res chain seq x y z
N MET A 1 10.58 1.46 -43.89
CA MET A 1 11.03 2.72 -43.27
C MET A 1 10.70 2.62 -41.78
N ILE A 2 11.67 2.82 -40.89
CA ILE A 2 11.59 2.47 -39.46
C ILE A 2 11.09 3.67 -38.65
N ARG A 3 10.12 3.47 -37.75
CA ARG A 3 9.99 4.24 -36.49
C ARG A 3 9.37 3.36 -35.40
N GLY A 4 10.20 2.91 -34.46
CA GLY A 4 9.74 2.31 -33.21
C GLY A 4 9.48 3.40 -32.16
N ILE A 5 8.57 3.13 -31.24
CA ILE A 5 8.30 3.98 -30.07
C ILE A 5 8.69 3.17 -28.83
N LEU A 6 9.85 3.50 -28.26
CA LEU A 6 10.26 3.01 -26.94
C LEU A 6 9.54 3.83 -25.87
N GLY A 7 8.58 3.22 -25.18
CA GLY A 7 8.09 3.75 -23.90
C GLY A 7 9.19 3.62 -22.84
N LYS A 8 9.70 4.75 -22.35
CA LYS A 8 10.69 4.77 -21.26
C LYS A 8 9.96 4.74 -19.92
N SER A 9 9.92 3.58 -19.27
CA SER A 9 9.55 3.48 -17.86
C SER A 9 10.59 4.21 -17.00
N ALA A 10 10.21 5.32 -16.38
CA ALA A 10 11.11 6.07 -15.52
C ALA A 10 11.23 5.39 -14.14
N LEU A 11 12.37 4.76 -13.86
CA LEU A 11 12.75 4.48 -12.48
C LEU A 11 13.03 5.81 -11.78
N ALA A 12 12.13 6.21 -10.87
CA ALA A 12 12.36 7.32 -9.96
C ALA A 12 13.27 6.90 -8.80
N ALA A 13 14.55 6.68 -9.10
CA ALA A 13 15.59 6.62 -8.07
C ALA A 13 15.97 8.05 -7.68
N MET A 14 15.65 8.47 -6.46
CA MET A 14 16.14 9.73 -5.89
C MET A 14 16.89 9.49 -4.59
N VAL A 15 18.22 9.46 -4.73
CA VAL A 15 19.18 9.58 -3.63
C VAL A 15 19.55 11.06 -3.48
N VAL A 16 19.36 11.64 -2.30
CA VAL A 16 20.13 12.81 -1.84
C VAL A 16 20.43 12.65 -0.34
N SER A 17 21.69 12.86 0.03
CA SER A 17 22.28 12.56 1.34
C SER A 17 22.17 13.71 2.35
N ALA A 18 22.47 13.37 3.61
CA ALA A 18 22.26 14.17 4.81
C ALA A 18 23.14 15.43 4.96
N TRP A 19 22.67 16.36 5.79
CA TRP A 19 23.51 17.10 6.74
C TRP A 19 22.82 17.20 8.10
N VAL A 20 23.58 16.99 9.18
CA VAL A 20 23.14 17.03 10.58
C VAL A 20 23.55 18.36 11.22
N SER A 21 22.69 18.93 12.07
CA SER A 21 23.09 19.88 13.13
C SER A 21 22.09 19.82 14.28
N VAL A 22 22.58 19.60 15.50
CA VAL A 22 21.80 19.43 16.75
C VAL A 22 21.68 20.80 17.46
N PRO A 23 20.58 21.11 18.17
CA PRO A 23 20.30 22.45 18.70
C PRO A 23 20.77 22.64 20.16
N PRO A 24 20.78 23.89 20.69
CA PRO A 24 20.77 24.16 22.11
C PRO A 24 19.34 24.20 22.70
N SER A 25 19.25 23.94 24.00
CA SER A 25 18.03 23.71 24.78
C SER A 25 17.64 24.89 25.69
N SER A 26 16.36 24.93 26.10
CA SER A 26 15.80 25.52 27.36
C SER A 26 14.31 25.85 27.17
N ALA A 27 13.48 26.11 28.20
CA ALA A 27 13.35 25.54 29.55
C ALA A 27 12.02 26.07 30.16
N GLY A 28 11.40 25.32 31.08
CA GLY A 28 10.19 25.75 31.81
C GLY A 28 8.86 25.57 31.05
N ALA A 29 7.72 25.46 31.72
CA ALA A 29 7.45 25.43 33.16
C ALA A 29 6.28 24.49 33.49
N GLN A 30 6.14 24.14 34.77
CA GLN A 30 5.06 23.30 35.29
C GLN A 30 3.76 24.10 35.43
N ASP A 31 2.61 23.45 35.23
CA ASP A 31 1.49 23.65 36.15
C ASP A 31 0.62 22.37 36.28
N ARG A 32 -0.15 22.29 37.37
CA ARG A 32 -0.91 21.14 37.90
C ARG A 32 -2.15 21.75 38.58
N LEU A 33 -3.40 21.41 38.27
CA LEU A 33 -4.09 20.14 38.57
C LEU A 33 -5.55 20.20 38.00
N ASP A 34 -6.14 19.03 37.77
CA ASP A 34 -7.54 18.59 38.02
C ASP A 34 -8.73 19.54 37.63
N THR A 35 -9.86 19.12 37.04
CA THR A 35 -10.58 17.84 36.89
C THR A 35 -11.60 17.98 35.72
N SER A 36 -12.42 17.03 35.24
CA SER A 36 -12.69 15.62 35.59
C SER A 36 -13.21 14.79 34.40
N THR A 37 -12.77 13.53 34.32
CA THR A 37 -13.53 12.30 33.99
C THR A 37 -14.70 12.35 32.99
N VAL A 38 -14.47 11.85 31.77
CA VAL A 38 -15.40 10.96 31.05
C VAL A 38 -14.59 9.79 30.48
N GLN A 39 -14.89 8.56 30.91
CA GLN A 39 -14.20 7.36 30.43
C GLN A 39 -14.75 6.94 29.05
N ALA A 40 -13.85 6.79 28.08
CA ALA A 40 -14.09 6.05 26.84
C ALA A 40 -13.08 4.88 26.75
N SER A 41 -13.59 3.69 26.46
CA SER A 41 -12.89 2.43 26.74
C SER A 41 -11.97 1.94 25.61
N ALA A 42 -10.87 1.29 26.02
CA ALA A 42 -10.07 0.31 25.28
C ALA A 42 -9.47 0.71 23.90
N ALA A 43 -8.27 1.28 23.94
CA ALA A 43 -7.27 1.05 22.88
C ALA A 43 -6.57 -0.30 23.13
N LEU A 44 -6.53 -1.19 22.13
CA LEU A 44 -5.81 -2.47 22.21
C LEU A 44 -4.33 -2.27 21.86
N PRO A 45 -3.37 -2.79 22.66
CA PRO A 45 -1.96 -2.72 22.32
C PRO A 45 -1.59 -3.80 21.29
N ILE A 46 -1.33 -3.40 20.04
CA ILE A 46 -0.76 -4.29 19.01
C ILE A 46 0.77 -4.19 19.05
N THR A 47 1.36 -4.78 20.08
CA THR A 47 2.80 -5.08 20.16
C THR A 47 3.01 -6.36 20.94
N ARG A 48 3.08 -7.49 20.23
CA ARG A 48 3.65 -8.74 20.75
C ARG A 48 4.87 -9.10 19.91
N ALA A 49 6.05 -8.89 20.47
CA ALA A 49 7.27 -9.47 19.95
C ALA A 49 7.19 -11.01 20.05
N PHE A 50 7.44 -11.70 18.95
CA PHE A 50 7.54 -13.16 18.94
C PHE A 50 8.93 -13.58 19.42
N LYS A 51 9.01 -14.25 20.58
CA LYS A 51 10.20 -15.01 20.99
C LYS A 51 10.09 -16.45 20.52
N VAL A 52 11.15 -16.97 19.91
CA VAL A 52 11.34 -18.39 19.61
C VAL A 52 12.77 -18.77 20.00
N SER A 53 12.94 -19.89 20.70
CA SER A 53 14.26 -20.42 21.06
C SER A 53 14.75 -21.40 19.98
N PRO A 54 16.05 -21.44 19.65
CA PRO A 54 16.58 -22.31 18.58
C PRO A 54 16.80 -23.75 19.06
N LEU A 55 16.69 -24.70 18.12
CA LEU A 55 17.06 -26.10 18.32
C LEU A 55 17.73 -26.67 17.07
N GLY A 56 18.95 -27.20 17.23
CA GLY A 56 19.53 -28.26 16.40
C GLY A 56 20.00 -27.88 14.99
N ASP A 57 21.30 -27.62 14.85
CA ASP A 57 21.99 -27.60 13.55
C ASP A 57 22.29 -29.04 13.07
N LEU A 58 21.99 -29.33 11.80
CA LEU A 58 22.40 -30.56 11.09
C LEU A 58 22.70 -30.23 9.63
N SER A 59 23.99 -30.03 9.35
CA SER A 59 24.49 -29.67 8.03
C SER A 59 24.34 -30.84 7.02
N THR A 60 23.78 -30.55 5.84
CA THR A 60 23.72 -31.48 4.69
C THR A 60 24.04 -30.73 3.39
N PRO A 61 24.42 -31.41 2.29
CA PRO A 61 25.44 -30.90 1.38
C PRO A 61 24.93 -29.86 0.37
N THR A 62 25.88 -29.11 -0.19
CA THR A 62 25.70 -27.97 -1.10
C THR A 62 25.00 -28.32 -2.41
N ARG A 63 23.67 -28.48 -2.34
CA ARG A 63 22.77 -28.07 -3.42
C ARG A 63 23.00 -26.58 -3.65
N SER A 64 23.03 -26.10 -4.90
CA SER A 64 23.07 -24.65 -5.17
C SER A 64 21.90 -24.00 -4.43
N LYS A 65 22.22 -23.17 -3.42
CA LYS A 65 21.24 -22.74 -2.44
C LYS A 65 20.24 -21.83 -3.16
N GLU A 66 19.01 -22.31 -3.29
CA GLU A 66 17.90 -21.54 -3.88
C GLU A 66 17.80 -20.21 -3.13
N HIS A 67 17.80 -19.09 -3.86
CA HIS A 67 17.85 -17.76 -3.25
C HIS A 67 16.67 -17.57 -2.26
N PRO A 68 16.87 -16.96 -1.07
CA PRO A 68 15.83 -16.91 -0.02
C PRO A 68 14.46 -16.40 -0.45
N LEU A 69 14.41 -15.44 -1.38
CA LEU A 69 13.15 -14.91 -1.96
C LEU A 69 12.40 -15.88 -2.88
N THR A 70 13.00 -16.94 -3.39
CA THR A 70 12.39 -17.77 -4.45
C THR A 70 11.04 -18.40 -4.05
N PRO A 71 10.84 -18.92 -2.81
CA PRO A 71 9.53 -19.38 -2.36
C PRO A 71 8.47 -18.27 -2.29
N ALA A 72 8.85 -17.06 -1.86
CA ALA A 72 7.96 -15.91 -1.79
C ALA A 72 7.60 -15.37 -3.19
N LEU A 73 8.57 -15.29 -4.10
CA LEU A 73 8.36 -14.91 -5.50
C LEU A 73 7.45 -15.92 -6.22
N ARG A 74 7.69 -17.23 -6.05
CA ARG A 74 6.85 -18.29 -6.60
C ARG A 74 5.40 -18.16 -6.14
N LEU A 75 5.20 -17.91 -4.84
CA LEU A 75 3.87 -17.67 -4.27
C LEU A 75 3.25 -16.40 -4.86
N ALA A 76 3.97 -15.29 -4.94
CA ALA A 76 3.47 -14.04 -5.52
C ALA A 76 3.02 -14.20 -6.99
N ILE A 77 3.80 -14.91 -7.82
CA ILE A 77 3.43 -15.22 -9.21
C ILE A 77 2.12 -16.02 -9.26
N GLN A 78 1.99 -17.08 -8.45
CA GLN A 78 0.75 -17.87 -8.37
C GLN A 78 -0.46 -17.04 -7.92
N ARG A 79 -0.27 -16.05 -7.04
CA ARG A 79 -1.33 -15.12 -6.63
C ARG A 79 -1.70 -14.15 -7.75
N LEU A 80 -0.73 -13.64 -8.52
CA LEU A 80 -1.00 -12.76 -9.67
C LEU A 80 -1.79 -13.50 -10.76
N GLU A 81 -1.41 -14.74 -11.07
CA GLU A 81 -2.14 -15.61 -11.99
C GLU A 81 -3.58 -15.88 -11.51
N TYR A 82 -3.74 -16.22 -10.22
CA TYR A 82 -5.06 -16.41 -9.62
C TYR A 82 -5.94 -15.14 -9.70
N ILE A 83 -5.40 -13.98 -9.34
CA ILE A 83 -6.11 -12.68 -9.40
C ILE A 83 -6.56 -12.37 -10.83
N ARG A 84 -5.66 -12.55 -11.81
CA ARG A 84 -5.96 -12.31 -13.23
C ARG A 84 -7.03 -13.23 -13.80
N ALA A 85 -7.11 -14.47 -13.32
CA ALA A 85 -8.07 -15.46 -13.80
C ALA A 85 -9.41 -15.47 -13.04
N ASN A 86 -9.48 -14.93 -11.81
CA ASN A 86 -10.64 -15.10 -10.92
C ASN A 86 -11.18 -13.80 -10.30
N VAL A 87 -10.52 -12.65 -10.51
CA VAL A 87 -10.95 -11.35 -9.95
C VAL A 87 -11.03 -10.31 -11.07
N ASP A 88 -12.26 -10.00 -11.48
CA ASP A 88 -12.56 -8.96 -12.48
C ASP A 88 -12.70 -7.59 -11.81
N ASP A 89 -13.36 -7.54 -10.65
CA ASP A 89 -13.49 -6.36 -9.81
C ASP A 89 -13.53 -6.72 -8.32
N TYR A 90 -13.43 -5.70 -7.46
CA TYR A 90 -13.74 -5.82 -6.05
C TYR A 90 -14.13 -4.48 -5.40
N SER A 91 -14.82 -4.57 -4.27
CA SER A 91 -14.93 -3.47 -3.30
C SER A 91 -14.30 -3.83 -1.96
N CYS A 92 -13.80 -2.82 -1.23
CA CYS A 92 -13.28 -2.99 0.12
C CYS A 92 -13.36 -1.69 0.93
N LEU A 93 -13.05 -1.78 2.23
CA LEU A 93 -12.56 -0.67 3.03
C LEU A 93 -11.03 -0.75 3.06
N LEU A 94 -10.37 0.17 2.35
CA LEU A 94 -8.93 0.36 2.46
C LEU A 94 -8.63 1.20 3.73
N VAL A 95 -7.75 0.68 4.57
CA VAL A 95 -7.11 1.41 5.67
C VAL A 95 -5.65 1.59 5.27
N LYS A 96 -5.22 2.83 4.99
CA LYS A 96 -3.85 3.14 4.56
C LYS A 96 -3.17 4.11 5.52
N ARG A 97 -1.84 4.06 5.61
CA ARG A 97 -1.00 5.02 6.32
C ARG A 97 0.38 5.06 5.69
N GLU A 98 0.86 6.26 5.36
CA GLU A 98 2.11 6.45 4.63
C GLU A 98 3.04 7.45 5.34
N ARG A 99 4.34 7.29 5.13
CA ARG A 99 5.37 8.28 5.42
C ARG A 99 5.71 9.03 4.14
N ILE A 100 5.47 10.33 4.17
CA ILE A 100 5.64 11.24 3.04
C ILE A 100 6.48 12.41 3.52
N ASN A 101 7.54 12.75 2.76
CA ASN A 101 8.49 13.81 3.11
C ASN A 101 9.02 13.68 4.56
N GLY A 102 9.43 12.46 4.94
CA GLY A 102 9.91 12.10 6.28
C GLY A 102 8.82 11.95 7.36
N LYS A 103 7.62 12.52 7.18
CA LYS A 103 6.56 12.53 8.19
C LYS A 103 5.57 11.37 8.00
N LEU A 104 5.41 10.55 9.02
CA LEU A 104 4.35 9.54 9.09
C LEU A 104 2.99 10.23 9.31
N ARG A 105 2.03 9.97 8.42
CA ARG A 105 0.68 10.56 8.44
C ARG A 105 -0.24 9.85 9.43
N ASP A 106 -1.48 10.29 9.55
CA ASP A 106 -2.55 9.55 10.25
C ASP A 106 -3.05 8.38 9.40
N TYR A 107 -3.82 7.46 10.00
CA TYR A 107 -4.55 6.45 9.24
C TYR A 107 -5.69 7.07 8.43
N GLU A 108 -5.70 6.80 7.14
CA GLU A 108 -6.76 7.15 6.20
C GLU A 108 -7.67 5.93 5.99
N PHE A 109 -8.97 6.16 5.94
CA PHE A 109 -9.98 5.11 5.80
C PHE A 109 -10.83 5.46 4.59
N ALA A 110 -10.83 4.63 3.55
CA ALA A 110 -11.57 4.89 2.32
C ALA A 110 -12.30 3.64 1.81
N THR A 111 -13.55 3.81 1.38
CA THR A 111 -14.21 2.78 0.57
C THR A 111 -13.63 2.84 -0.84
N VAL A 112 -13.25 1.70 -1.38
CA VAL A 112 -12.73 1.54 -2.74
C VAL A 112 -13.67 0.65 -3.55
N LYS A 113 -13.95 1.05 -4.79
CA LYS A 113 -14.35 0.17 -5.90
C LYS A 113 -13.18 0.12 -6.87
N CYS A 114 -12.76 -1.06 -7.29
CA CYS A 114 -11.67 -1.26 -8.25
C CYS A 114 -12.09 -2.32 -9.26
N ARG A 115 -12.08 -1.98 -10.55
CA ARG A 115 -12.33 -2.89 -11.66
C ARG A 115 -11.04 -3.01 -12.47
N HIS A 116 -10.59 -4.25 -12.69
CA HIS A 116 -9.35 -4.50 -13.40
C HIS A 116 -9.52 -4.31 -14.91
N ASN A 117 -8.42 -4.13 -15.63
CA ASN A 117 -8.45 -4.17 -17.09
C ASN A 117 -8.64 -5.62 -17.55
N ARG A 118 -9.76 -5.89 -18.23
CA ARG A 118 -10.18 -7.23 -18.67
C ARG A 118 -10.88 -7.16 -20.04
N PRO A 119 -10.74 -8.17 -20.92
CA PRO A 119 -11.59 -8.29 -22.10
C PRO A 119 -13.06 -8.43 -21.68
N ALA A 120 -13.97 -7.72 -22.34
CA ALA A 120 -15.41 -7.79 -22.09
C ALA A 120 -16.20 -7.83 -23.43
N PRO A 121 -17.49 -8.23 -23.41
CA PRO A 121 -18.35 -8.12 -24.59
C PRO A 121 -18.50 -6.65 -25.01
N GLY A 122 -18.02 -6.31 -26.21
CA GLY A 122 -18.07 -4.95 -26.77
C GLY A 122 -16.79 -4.11 -26.61
N GLY A 123 -15.76 -4.60 -25.89
CA GLY A 123 -14.49 -3.90 -25.75
C GLY A 123 -13.68 -4.38 -24.54
N ALA A 124 -12.50 -3.80 -24.30
CA ALA A 124 -11.83 -4.00 -23.01
C ALA A 124 -12.53 -3.14 -21.95
N SER A 125 -12.88 -3.74 -20.80
CA SER A 125 -13.24 -3.00 -19.60
C SER A 125 -12.00 -2.25 -19.11
N PRO A 126 -11.98 -0.91 -19.05
CA PRO A 126 -10.81 -0.16 -18.61
C PRO A 126 -10.54 -0.40 -17.12
N PHE A 127 -9.27 -0.33 -16.73
CA PHE A 127 -8.92 -0.24 -15.31
C PHE A 127 -9.56 1.01 -14.71
N SER A 128 -10.41 0.81 -13.72
CA SER A 128 -11.29 1.85 -13.18
C SER A 128 -11.27 1.82 -11.64
N VAL A 129 -11.15 3.00 -11.02
CA VAL A 129 -11.08 3.15 -9.57
C VAL A 129 -12.03 4.26 -9.12
N TYR A 130 -12.85 3.96 -8.11
CA TYR A 130 -13.55 4.97 -7.30
C TYR A 130 -13.13 4.81 -5.84
N MET A 131 -12.76 5.92 -5.19
CA MET A 131 -12.34 5.93 -3.79
C MET A 131 -13.02 7.08 -3.02
N LYS A 132 -13.64 6.76 -1.87
CA LYS A 132 -14.35 7.72 -0.99
C LYS A 132 -13.76 7.68 0.41
N PHE A 133 -13.15 8.79 0.84
CA PHE A 133 -12.51 8.90 2.16
C PHE A 133 -13.52 9.22 3.27
N HIS A 134 -13.39 8.52 4.40
CA HIS A 134 -14.24 8.65 5.59
C HIS A 134 -13.49 9.32 6.76
N LYS A 135 -12.19 9.08 6.87
CA LYS A 135 -11.27 9.61 7.89
C LYS A 135 -9.86 9.79 7.27
N PRO A 136 -9.01 10.69 7.81
CA PRO A 136 -9.26 11.63 8.90
C PRO A 136 -10.23 12.76 8.51
N ALA A 137 -10.56 13.65 9.45
CA ALA A 137 -11.55 14.71 9.26
C ALA A 137 -11.26 15.65 8.07
N ASP A 138 -9.98 15.82 7.71
CA ASP A 138 -9.56 16.71 6.63
C ASP A 138 -9.57 16.04 5.24
N LEU A 139 -9.74 14.72 5.19
CA LEU A 139 -10.05 13.97 3.97
C LEU A 139 -11.52 13.52 3.88
N LYS A 140 -12.29 13.55 4.98
CA LYS A 140 -13.68 13.07 5.00
C LYS A 140 -14.52 13.69 3.87
N GLY A 141 -15.15 12.84 3.05
CA GLY A 141 -15.93 13.25 1.89
C GLY A 141 -15.11 13.71 0.69
N ARG A 142 -13.80 13.41 0.65
CA ARG A 142 -12.98 13.40 -0.56
C ARG A 142 -13.40 12.20 -1.39
N GLU A 143 -13.56 12.43 -2.69
CA GLU A 143 -13.88 11.38 -3.66
C GLU A 143 -12.88 11.49 -4.81
N VAL A 144 -12.42 10.35 -5.30
CA VAL A 144 -11.53 10.22 -6.45
C VAL A 144 -12.19 9.23 -7.40
N LEU A 145 -12.28 9.59 -8.68
CA LEU A 145 -12.74 8.72 -9.75
C LEU A 145 -11.71 8.76 -10.88
N TYR A 146 -11.25 7.58 -11.30
CA TYR A 146 -10.28 7.41 -12.37
C TYR A 146 -10.72 6.27 -13.28
N VAL A 147 -10.61 6.46 -14.60
CA VAL A 147 -10.89 5.45 -15.62
C VAL A 147 -9.83 5.58 -16.70
N ALA A 148 -9.00 4.55 -16.85
CA ALA A 148 -7.88 4.56 -17.79
C ALA A 148 -8.36 4.76 -19.25
N GLY A 149 -7.68 5.64 -19.98
CA GLY A 149 -8.00 6.02 -21.35
C GLY A 149 -9.18 6.99 -21.50
N GLN A 150 -9.66 7.60 -20.41
CA GLN A 150 -10.76 8.58 -20.44
C GLN A 150 -10.37 9.89 -19.77
N ASN A 151 -11.02 10.99 -20.17
CA ASN A 151 -10.82 12.34 -19.61
C ASN A 151 -9.34 12.78 -19.66
N ASP A 152 -8.67 12.53 -20.79
CA ASP A 152 -7.24 12.81 -20.99
C ASP A 152 -6.30 12.11 -19.97
N ASP A 153 -6.75 10.96 -19.43
CA ASP A 153 -6.15 10.19 -18.32
C ASP A 153 -6.11 10.94 -16.96
N ASP A 154 -6.80 12.09 -16.84
CA ASP A 154 -6.99 12.77 -15.55
C ASP A 154 -7.96 12.02 -14.63
N MET A 155 -7.68 12.05 -13.32
CA MET A 155 -8.65 11.66 -12.30
C MET A 155 -9.54 12.84 -11.89
N LEU A 156 -10.84 12.57 -11.72
CA LEU A 156 -11.79 13.51 -11.13
C LEU A 156 -11.69 13.46 -9.61
N VAL A 157 -11.22 14.55 -8.99
CA VAL A 157 -11.04 14.65 -7.54
C VAL A 157 -11.97 15.69 -6.95
N ARG A 158 -12.83 15.27 -6.02
CA ARG A 158 -13.57 16.14 -5.09
C ARG A 158 -12.74 16.33 -3.83
N LYS A 159 -12.41 17.58 -3.46
CA LYS A 159 -11.46 17.91 -2.38
C LYS A 159 -11.75 17.26 -1.01
N GLY A 160 -13.01 17.28 -0.57
CA GLY A 160 -13.41 16.83 0.77
C GLY A 160 -12.91 17.72 1.91
N GLY A 161 -13.02 17.22 3.14
CA GLY A 161 -12.51 17.87 4.35
C GLY A 161 -13.37 19.03 4.86
N ARG A 162 -12.73 19.97 5.57
CA ARG A 162 -13.43 21.09 6.26
C ARG A 162 -13.60 22.35 5.41
N ARG A 163 -12.64 22.66 4.53
CA ARG A 163 -12.59 23.95 3.80
C ARG A 163 -12.74 23.72 2.30
N ARG A 164 -13.74 24.39 1.69
CA ARG A 164 -14.08 24.27 0.25
C ARG A 164 -14.27 22.82 -0.22
N ALA A 165 -14.85 21.98 0.65
CA ALA A 165 -14.98 20.53 0.46
C ALA A 165 -15.78 20.09 -0.78
N PHE A 166 -16.56 21.02 -1.34
CA PHE A 166 -17.40 20.83 -2.52
C PHE A 166 -16.66 21.04 -3.86
N LEU A 167 -15.42 21.51 -3.85
CA LEU A 167 -14.65 21.72 -5.07
C LEU A 167 -14.31 20.37 -5.72
N SER A 168 -14.51 20.29 -7.03
CA SER A 168 -14.05 19.19 -7.88
C SER A 168 -13.12 19.73 -8.96
N ALA A 169 -12.11 18.95 -9.34
CA ALA A 169 -11.16 19.26 -10.40
C ALA A 169 -10.72 17.98 -11.11
N TRP A 170 -10.33 18.11 -12.37
CA TRP A 170 -9.52 17.11 -13.07
C TRP A 170 -8.05 17.31 -12.67
N ILE A 171 -7.34 16.22 -12.40
CA ILE A 171 -5.97 16.21 -11.89
C ILE A 171 -5.22 15.04 -12.53
N ASP A 172 -4.07 15.31 -13.14
CA ASP A 172 -3.09 14.32 -13.59
C ASP A 172 -2.70 13.37 -12.43
N PRO A 173 -2.95 12.04 -12.53
CA PRO A 173 -2.56 11.05 -11.54
C PRO A 173 -1.08 11.05 -11.14
N GLY A 174 -0.18 11.38 -12.07
CA GLY A 174 1.27 11.47 -11.86
C GLY A 174 1.75 12.89 -11.51
N GLY A 175 0.86 13.87 -11.54
CA GLY A 175 1.16 15.27 -11.26
C GLY A 175 1.53 15.52 -9.80
N SER A 176 2.31 16.57 -9.55
CA SER A 176 2.76 16.93 -8.19
C SER A 176 1.61 17.15 -7.19
N LEU A 177 0.45 17.61 -7.65
CA LEU A 177 -0.76 17.79 -6.83
C LEU A 177 -1.41 16.46 -6.40
N ALA A 178 -1.27 15.40 -7.20
CA ALA A 178 -1.77 14.07 -6.86
C ALA A 178 -0.84 13.37 -5.85
N LEU A 179 0.48 13.55 -6.03
CA LEU A 179 1.54 12.92 -5.26
C LEU A 179 1.96 13.71 -4.00
N GLU A 180 1.45 14.93 -3.79
CA GLU A 180 1.74 15.75 -2.59
C GLU A 180 1.43 15.00 -1.27
N ASP A 181 0.33 14.26 -1.26
CA ASP A 181 -0.20 13.50 -0.12
C ASP A 181 -0.27 11.97 -0.37
N ASN A 182 0.39 11.43 -1.42
CA ASN A 182 0.43 9.98 -1.69
C ASN A 182 1.82 9.51 -2.19
N ARG A 183 2.26 8.32 -1.77
CA ARG A 183 3.48 7.67 -2.29
C ARG A 183 3.35 7.16 -3.73
N TYR A 184 2.12 6.86 -4.18
CA TYR A 184 1.84 6.26 -5.48
C TYR A 184 0.65 6.96 -6.17
N PRO A 185 0.65 7.05 -7.52
CA PRO A 185 -0.50 7.54 -8.29
C PRO A 185 -1.70 6.59 -8.16
N ILE A 186 -2.91 7.10 -8.43
CA ILE A 186 -4.14 6.28 -8.40
C ILE A 186 -4.13 5.14 -9.43
N THR A 187 -3.29 5.25 -10.47
CA THR A 187 -3.04 4.23 -11.50
C THR A 187 -2.41 2.94 -10.95
N ASP A 188 -1.73 3.04 -9.81
CA ASP A 188 -1.03 1.93 -9.16
C ASP A 188 -1.85 1.34 -7.99
N LEU A 189 -3.07 1.83 -7.78
CA LEU A 189 -3.94 1.32 -6.72
C LEU A 189 -4.45 -0.10 -7.05
N GLY A 190 -4.38 -0.98 -6.05
CA GLY A 190 -5.18 -2.19 -5.99
C GLY A 190 -4.40 -3.48 -5.90
N ILE A 191 -5.13 -4.57 -5.67
CA ILE A 191 -4.54 -5.87 -5.28
C ILE A 191 -3.69 -6.47 -6.42
N GLU A 192 -4.12 -6.38 -7.69
CA GLU A 192 -3.29 -6.84 -8.83
C GLU A 192 -1.98 -6.03 -8.93
N LYS A 193 -2.08 -4.69 -8.85
CA LYS A 193 -0.91 -3.79 -8.91
C LYS A 193 0.06 -3.99 -7.75
N LEU A 194 -0.44 -4.21 -6.54
CA LEU A 194 0.39 -4.56 -5.39
C LEU A 194 1.21 -5.83 -5.65
N VAL A 195 0.61 -6.90 -6.20
CA VAL A 195 1.35 -8.14 -6.49
C VAL A 195 2.35 -7.96 -7.63
N GLU A 196 2.01 -7.20 -8.69
CA GLU A 196 2.95 -6.83 -9.75
C GLU A 196 4.20 -6.15 -9.17
N ARG A 197 4.03 -5.11 -8.33
CA ARG A 197 5.14 -4.41 -7.68
C ARG A 197 5.95 -5.30 -6.74
N LEU A 198 5.31 -6.15 -5.96
CA LEU A 198 6.02 -7.10 -5.08
C LEU A 198 6.87 -8.11 -5.87
N ILE A 199 6.41 -8.53 -7.05
CA ILE A 199 7.18 -9.39 -7.97
C ILE A 199 8.38 -8.61 -8.56
N GLU A 200 8.18 -7.38 -9.04
CA GLU A 200 9.25 -6.53 -9.56
C GLU A 200 10.36 -6.30 -8.53
N VAL A 201 9.98 -6.00 -7.29
CA VAL A 201 10.92 -5.80 -6.17
C VAL A 201 11.63 -7.10 -5.81
N ALA A 202 10.92 -8.22 -5.67
CA ALA A 202 11.56 -9.50 -5.38
C ALA A 202 12.54 -9.94 -6.48
N GLN A 203 12.21 -9.73 -7.77
CA GLN A 203 13.11 -9.99 -8.90
C GLN A 203 14.31 -9.05 -8.95
N HIS A 204 14.16 -7.82 -8.47
CA HIS A 204 15.27 -6.89 -8.30
C HIS A 204 16.21 -7.35 -7.18
N ASP A 205 15.65 -7.65 -6.01
CA ASP A 205 16.41 -7.95 -4.79
C ASP A 205 17.10 -9.33 -4.88
N MET A 206 16.54 -10.28 -5.65
CA MET A 206 17.17 -11.56 -6.01
C MET A 206 18.52 -11.47 -6.76
N LYS A 207 18.99 -10.26 -7.08
CA LYS A 207 20.35 -10.02 -7.60
C LYS A 207 21.40 -9.91 -6.49
N PHE A 208 20.98 -9.92 -5.22
CA PHE A 208 21.82 -9.71 -4.04
C PHE A 208 21.45 -10.74 -2.96
N ASP A 209 22.43 -11.46 -2.41
CA ASP A 209 22.17 -12.52 -1.42
C ASP A 209 21.82 -12.00 0.00
N GLU A 210 21.80 -10.67 0.21
CA GLU A 210 21.61 -10.03 1.53
C GLU A 210 20.14 -9.93 1.98
N CYS A 211 19.38 -11.03 1.97
CA CYS A 211 18.01 -11.05 2.51
C CYS A 211 17.64 -12.33 3.30
N ASP A 212 16.83 -12.14 4.35
CA ASP A 212 16.17 -13.21 5.11
C ASP A 212 14.68 -13.24 4.77
N VAL A 213 14.11 -14.45 4.62
CA VAL A 213 12.70 -14.63 4.26
C VAL A 213 12.04 -15.63 5.20
N ARG A 214 10.91 -15.22 5.77
CA ARG A 214 10.12 -16.01 6.71
C ARG A 214 8.67 -16.12 6.22
N ILE A 215 8.18 -17.35 6.06
CA ILE A 215 6.78 -17.63 5.71
C ILE A 215 6.12 -18.33 6.89
N VAL A 216 5.03 -17.75 7.39
CA VAL A 216 4.27 -18.22 8.56
C VAL A 216 2.83 -18.52 8.13
N PRO A 217 2.43 -19.80 8.00
CA PRO A 217 1.06 -20.17 7.70
C PRO A 217 0.15 -19.92 8.92
N HIS A 218 -1.15 -19.72 8.67
CA HIS A 218 -2.19 -19.58 9.69
C HIS A 218 -1.99 -18.43 10.70
N ALA A 219 -1.25 -17.39 10.30
CA ALA A 219 -1.29 -16.09 10.97
C ALA A 219 -2.73 -15.53 10.97
N LYS A 220 -3.01 -14.57 11.86
CA LYS A 220 -4.37 -14.01 12.02
C LYS A 220 -4.39 -12.51 11.76
N LEU A 221 -5.27 -12.09 10.86
CA LEU A 221 -5.66 -10.70 10.61
C LEU A 221 -7.18 -10.58 10.69
N ASP A 222 -7.70 -9.69 11.55
CA ASP A 222 -9.14 -9.50 11.78
C ASP A 222 -9.93 -10.83 11.97
N GLY A 223 -9.30 -11.83 12.59
CA GLY A 223 -9.86 -13.18 12.81
C GLY A 223 -9.71 -14.18 11.65
N ARG A 224 -9.45 -13.70 10.43
CA ARG A 224 -9.24 -14.53 9.24
C ARG A 224 -7.87 -15.22 9.28
N SER A 225 -7.76 -16.37 8.61
CA SER A 225 -6.50 -17.11 8.49
C SER A 225 -5.70 -16.58 7.31
N CYS A 226 -4.41 -16.33 7.52
CA CYS A 226 -3.53 -15.81 6.49
C CYS A 226 -2.17 -16.50 6.50
N THR A 227 -1.57 -16.62 5.33
CA THR A 227 -0.15 -16.91 5.15
C THR A 227 0.59 -15.58 5.17
N ALA A 228 1.39 -15.35 6.21
CA ALA A 228 2.24 -14.17 6.34
C ALA A 228 3.62 -14.42 5.74
N ILE A 229 4.09 -13.50 4.91
CA ILE A 229 5.45 -13.45 4.35
C ILE A 229 6.14 -12.22 4.95
N GLU A 230 7.35 -12.40 5.47
CA GLU A 230 8.22 -11.34 5.91
C GLU A 230 9.56 -11.45 5.19
N VAL A 231 10.01 -10.37 4.58
CA VAL A 231 11.33 -10.21 3.94
C VAL A 231 12.11 -9.18 4.74
N THR A 232 13.35 -9.49 5.12
CA THR A 232 14.23 -8.60 5.87
C THR A 232 15.57 -8.42 5.16
N HIS A 233 15.97 -7.17 4.94
CA HIS A 233 17.30 -6.78 4.49
C HIS A 233 18.09 -6.27 5.71
N PRO A 234 19.09 -7.02 6.23
CA PRO A 234 19.68 -6.73 7.54
C PRO A 234 20.52 -5.44 7.57
N HIS A 235 21.01 -4.98 6.41
CA HIS A 235 21.88 -3.82 6.29
C HIS A 235 21.31 -2.80 5.30
N PRO A 236 21.42 -1.48 5.58
CA PRO A 236 21.01 -0.45 4.63
C PRO A 236 21.92 -0.47 3.41
N ARG A 237 21.30 -0.54 2.23
CA ARG A 237 21.95 -0.50 0.91
C ARG A 237 21.12 0.36 -0.03
N ASP A 238 21.79 1.13 -0.90
CA ASP A 238 21.10 2.01 -1.88
C ASP A 238 20.22 1.24 -2.88
N HIS A 239 20.42 -0.08 -3.01
CA HIS A 239 19.64 -0.96 -3.87
C HIS A 239 18.44 -1.64 -3.17
N PHE A 240 18.30 -1.56 -1.84
CA PHE A 240 17.16 -2.12 -1.12
C PHE A 240 16.18 -1.01 -0.70
N GLN A 241 14.90 -1.18 -1.03
CA GLN A 241 13.88 -0.15 -0.80
C GLN A 241 13.33 -0.13 0.64
N PHE A 242 13.55 -1.20 1.41
CA PHE A 242 13.06 -1.38 2.76
C PHE A 242 14.01 -2.26 3.59
N HIS A 243 13.96 -2.09 4.91
CA HIS A 243 14.56 -2.99 5.89
C HIS A 243 13.68 -4.22 6.13
N VAL A 244 12.37 -4.04 6.31
CA VAL A 244 11.39 -5.12 6.48
C VAL A 244 10.17 -4.87 5.60
N ALA A 245 9.74 -5.86 4.83
CA ALA A 245 8.44 -5.89 4.16
C ALA A 245 7.62 -7.08 4.67
N ARG A 246 6.33 -6.86 4.91
CA ARG A 246 5.37 -7.85 5.38
C ARG A 246 4.17 -7.89 4.45
N VAL A 247 3.80 -9.08 3.99
CA VAL A 247 2.58 -9.32 3.21
C VAL A 247 1.77 -10.39 3.93
N MET A 248 0.46 -10.18 4.11
CA MET A 248 -0.45 -11.24 4.56
C MET A 248 -1.41 -11.58 3.42
N ILE A 249 -1.41 -12.84 3.01
CA ILE A 249 -2.28 -13.40 1.98
C ILE A 249 -3.37 -14.20 2.71
N ASP A 250 -4.63 -13.91 2.43
CA ASP A 250 -5.75 -14.63 3.01
C ASP A 250 -5.83 -16.07 2.51
N ASP A 251 -5.93 -17.03 3.44
CA ASP A 251 -5.87 -18.47 3.13
C ASP A 251 -7.12 -18.97 2.37
N GLU A 252 -8.25 -18.24 2.40
CA GLU A 252 -9.49 -18.61 1.73
C GLU A 252 -9.65 -17.83 0.41
N MET A 253 -9.51 -16.50 0.45
CA MET A 253 -9.64 -15.64 -0.74
C MET A 253 -8.43 -15.71 -1.68
N GLN A 254 -7.28 -16.20 -1.19
CA GLN A 254 -6.00 -16.23 -1.92
C GLN A 254 -5.51 -14.83 -2.38
N LEU A 255 -5.93 -13.77 -1.68
CA LEU A 255 -5.56 -12.37 -1.96
C LEU A 255 -4.63 -11.79 -0.89
N PRO A 256 -3.66 -10.93 -1.25
CA PRO A 256 -3.04 -10.02 -0.29
C PRO A 256 -4.10 -9.13 0.38
N VAL A 257 -4.23 -9.24 1.69
CA VAL A 257 -5.16 -8.46 2.53
C VAL A 257 -4.44 -7.41 3.37
N HIS A 258 -3.13 -7.54 3.55
CA HIS A 258 -2.29 -6.53 4.20
C HIS A 258 -0.89 -6.50 3.58
N TYR A 259 -0.34 -5.30 3.45
CA TYR A 259 1.06 -5.04 3.14
C TYR A 259 1.58 -3.91 4.04
N SER A 260 2.76 -4.08 4.63
CA SER A 260 3.48 -2.98 5.28
C SER A 260 4.98 -3.07 5.04
N ALA A 261 5.63 -1.93 4.90
CA ALA A 261 7.08 -1.83 4.76
C ALA A 261 7.69 -0.81 5.72
N TYR A 262 8.91 -1.11 6.15
CA TYR A 262 9.65 -0.39 7.19
C TYR A 262 11.08 -0.14 6.69
N THR A 263 11.60 1.06 6.92
CA THR A 263 13.02 1.39 6.70
C THR A 263 13.84 1.05 7.95
N TRP A 264 15.16 1.09 7.81
CA TRP A 264 16.09 0.81 8.91
C TRP A 264 15.89 1.80 10.08
N PRO A 265 16.25 1.38 11.31
CA PRO A 265 16.24 2.28 12.45
C PRO A 265 17.17 3.50 12.25
N GLU A 266 16.80 4.66 12.79
CA GLU A 266 17.66 5.86 12.82
C GLU A 266 18.93 5.69 13.69
N SER A 267 18.96 4.69 14.56
CA SER A 267 20.07 4.41 15.48
C SER A 267 20.28 2.90 15.62
N PRO A 268 21.53 2.41 15.73
CA PRO A 268 21.82 0.99 15.90
C PRO A 268 21.04 0.38 17.08
N GLY A 269 20.31 -0.70 16.82
CA GLY A 269 19.46 -1.38 17.82
C GLY A 269 18.11 -0.71 18.11
N GLY A 270 17.74 0.37 17.40
CA GLY A 270 16.40 0.95 17.45
C GLY A 270 15.35 0.13 16.69
N GLU A 271 14.10 0.60 16.72
CA GLU A 271 12.98 -0.02 16.00
C GLU A 271 12.94 0.40 14.51
N PRO A 272 12.58 -0.51 13.58
CA PRO A 272 12.33 -0.18 12.18
C PRO A 272 11.23 0.89 12.01
N GLN A 273 11.43 1.85 11.13
CA GLN A 273 10.48 2.94 10.94
C GLN A 273 9.48 2.63 9.81
N LEU A 274 8.18 2.69 10.11
CA LEU A 274 7.13 2.49 9.10
C LEU A 274 7.27 3.48 7.93
N ILE A 275 7.35 2.93 6.71
CA ILE A 275 7.26 3.64 5.43
C ILE A 275 5.78 3.70 5.01
N GLU A 276 5.10 2.56 5.05
CA GLU A 276 3.74 2.40 4.53
C GLU A 276 3.03 1.18 5.11
N ASP A 277 1.73 1.29 5.29
CA ASP A 277 0.81 0.26 5.81
C ASP A 277 -0.50 0.34 5.01
N TYR A 278 -0.93 -0.77 4.44
CA TYR A 278 -2.17 -0.90 3.69
C TYR A 278 -2.89 -2.17 4.13
N THR A 279 -4.16 -2.03 4.53
CA THR A 279 -5.01 -3.16 4.92
C THR A 279 -6.33 -3.10 4.14
N TYR A 280 -6.63 -4.14 3.38
CA TYR A 280 -7.86 -4.31 2.61
C TYR A 280 -8.87 -5.09 3.45
N ARG A 281 -9.87 -4.40 4.02
CA ARG A 281 -10.89 -5.00 4.90
C ARG A 281 -12.21 -5.18 4.17
N ASN A 282 -13.00 -6.17 4.59
CA ASN A 282 -14.34 -6.44 4.06
C ASN A 282 -14.39 -6.56 2.52
N ILE A 283 -13.40 -7.25 1.94
CA ILE A 283 -13.29 -7.41 0.49
C ILE A 283 -14.49 -8.21 -0.03
N LYS A 284 -15.10 -7.71 -1.10
CA LYS A 284 -16.08 -8.43 -1.93
C LYS A 284 -15.56 -8.43 -3.36
N ILE A 285 -15.21 -9.60 -3.89
CA ILE A 285 -14.77 -9.77 -5.28
C ILE A 285 -15.97 -9.99 -6.21
N ASN A 286 -15.78 -9.68 -7.49
CA ASN A 286 -16.72 -9.96 -8.58
C ASN A 286 -18.13 -9.45 -8.27
N VAL A 287 -18.20 -8.17 -7.87
CA VAL A 287 -19.44 -7.44 -7.59
C VAL A 287 -20.24 -7.21 -8.88
N GLY A 288 -19.56 -7.15 -10.03
CA GLY A 288 -20.16 -6.96 -11.35
C GLY A 288 -20.31 -5.49 -11.71
N PHE A 289 -19.28 -4.68 -11.46
CA PHE A 289 -19.33 -3.23 -11.69
C PHE A 289 -19.41 -2.87 -13.18
N THR A 290 -20.37 -2.01 -13.51
CA THR A 290 -20.58 -1.51 -14.88
C THR A 290 -19.88 -0.17 -15.08
N ASP A 291 -19.98 0.41 -16.28
CA ASP A 291 -19.45 1.75 -16.51
C ASP A 291 -20.19 2.84 -15.72
N ASP A 292 -21.45 2.60 -15.34
CA ASP A 292 -22.21 3.52 -14.47
C ASP A 292 -21.57 3.64 -13.08
N ASP A 293 -21.02 2.56 -12.52
CA ASP A 293 -20.27 2.58 -11.26
C ASP A 293 -19.03 3.47 -11.31
N PHE A 294 -18.49 3.73 -12.51
CA PHE A 294 -17.33 4.58 -12.73
C PHE A 294 -17.67 5.86 -13.51
N HIS A 295 -18.95 6.23 -13.53
CA HIS A 295 -19.40 7.47 -14.16
C HIS A 295 -19.54 8.60 -13.14
N ARG A 296 -19.09 9.81 -13.50
CA ARG A 296 -19.07 10.98 -12.58
C ARG A 296 -20.46 11.41 -12.06
N ASN A 297 -21.53 11.05 -12.78
CA ASN A 297 -22.92 11.38 -12.43
C ASN A 297 -23.61 10.25 -11.61
N HIS A 298 -22.90 9.19 -11.20
CA HIS A 298 -23.48 8.11 -10.41
C HIS A 298 -24.13 8.66 -9.11
N PRO A 299 -25.36 8.24 -8.75
CA PRO A 299 -26.19 8.92 -7.76
C PRO A 299 -25.59 9.00 -6.34
N ASP A 300 -24.75 8.05 -5.96
CA ASP A 300 -24.08 8.04 -4.64
C ASP A 300 -22.85 8.97 -4.53
N TYR A 301 -22.43 9.58 -5.64
CA TYR A 301 -21.19 10.38 -5.71
C TYR A 301 -21.51 11.87 -5.62
N ALA A 302 -20.68 12.62 -4.89
CA ALA A 302 -20.89 14.03 -4.62
C ALA A 302 -20.01 14.95 -5.52
N PHE A 303 -19.57 14.48 -6.68
CA PHE A 303 -18.95 15.30 -7.70
C PHE A 303 -19.95 16.37 -8.17
N ARG A 304 -19.52 17.63 -8.24
CA ARG A 304 -20.32 18.69 -8.85
C ARG A 304 -20.04 18.76 -10.34
N LYS A 305 -20.98 19.33 -11.11
CA LYS A 305 -20.65 19.85 -12.45
C LYS A 305 -19.55 20.89 -12.28
N ILE A 306 -18.42 20.63 -12.94
CA ILE A 306 -17.31 21.57 -13.16
C ILE A 306 -17.68 22.43 -14.36
#